data_AF-A0A358AFJ9-F1
#
_entry.id   AF-A0A358AFJ9-F1
#
_cell.length_a   1.000
_cell.length_b   1.000
_cell.length_c   1.000
_cell.angle_alpha   90.00
_cell.angle_beta   90.00
_cell.angle_gamma   90.00
#
_symmetry.space_group_name_H-M   'P 1'
#
loop_
_entity.id
_entity.type
_entity.pdbx_description
1 polymer ?
#
loop_
_entity_poly.entity_id
_entity_poly.type
_entity_poly.pdbx_seq_one_letter_code
_entity_poly.pdbx_strand_id
1 'polypeptide(L)'
;MRSRLFLKNSAKAAPSSLEKFSPAYSLWLIVLIFSLWGCNLLPSKPTYTSENIAESVVKIAQEEYRIHLVSKLIGQTLWIYLPLEEDLFVDSDKPQEFISRFDFKQAEGILKEKTLNFVYDIREIPETKESQNKKFNPEAGKKINKVLRCVRRVVFSLKREINGPRFFTVVTADTKNG
;
A
#
# COMPACT_ATOMS: atom_id res chain seq x y z
N MET A 1 -20.03 19.38 -71.75
CA MET A 1 -21.24 18.52 -71.76
C MET A 1 -21.98 18.71 -70.45
N ARG A 2 -23.06 19.48 -70.47
CA ARG A 2 -23.91 19.79 -69.30
C ARG A 2 -25.13 18.88 -69.38
N SER A 3 -25.31 18.02 -68.37
CA SER A 3 -26.50 17.19 -68.23
C SER A 3 -27.22 17.61 -66.97
N ARG A 4 -28.29 18.38 -67.13
CA ARG A 4 -29.34 18.55 -66.11
C ARG A 4 -30.24 17.31 -66.16
N LEU A 5 -30.52 16.68 -65.02
CA LEU A 5 -31.71 15.86 -64.81
C LEU A 5 -32.00 15.85 -63.30
N PHE A 6 -32.95 16.66 -62.86
CA PHE A 6 -34.35 16.28 -62.58
C PHE A 6 -34.55 15.93 -61.09
N LEU A 7 -34.98 16.94 -60.35
CA LEU A 7 -35.70 16.78 -59.09
C LEU A 7 -36.93 15.90 -59.34
N LYS A 8 -36.97 14.75 -58.67
CA LYS A 8 -38.23 14.03 -58.40
C LYS A 8 -38.54 14.19 -56.92
N ASN A 9 -39.53 15.02 -56.65
CA ASN A 9 -40.30 14.97 -55.42
C ASN A 9 -40.88 13.55 -55.27
N SER A 10 -40.53 12.88 -54.19
CA SER A 10 -41.34 11.78 -53.66
C SER A 10 -41.57 12.02 -52.18
N ALA A 11 -42.62 12.81 -51.92
CA ALA A 11 -43.27 12.81 -50.63
C ALA A 11 -43.97 11.46 -50.46
N LYS A 12 -43.35 10.53 -49.73
CA LYS A 12 -44.05 9.38 -49.15
C LYS A 12 -43.49 9.06 -47.76
N ALA A 13 -44.36 9.31 -46.78
CA ALA A 13 -44.49 8.65 -45.49
C ALA A 13 -43.27 8.69 -44.55
N ALA A 14 -43.30 9.66 -43.63
CA ALA A 14 -42.69 9.49 -42.31
C ALA A 14 -43.45 8.38 -41.55
N PRO A 15 -42.77 7.34 -41.03
CA PRO A 15 -43.30 6.61 -39.90
C PRO A 15 -43.07 7.47 -38.64
N SER A 16 -44.13 8.11 -38.17
CA SER A 16 -44.19 8.70 -36.83
C SER A 16 -44.25 7.58 -35.80
N SER A 17 -43.10 6.99 -35.49
CA SER A 17 -42.90 6.18 -34.28
C SER A 17 -41.92 6.93 -33.40
N LEU A 18 -42.43 7.92 -32.66
CA LEU A 18 -41.83 8.30 -31.39
C LEU A 18 -41.97 7.10 -30.46
N GLU A 19 -41.02 6.18 -30.56
CA GLU A 19 -40.83 5.15 -29.55
C GLU A 19 -40.69 5.89 -28.21
N LYS A 20 -41.64 5.62 -27.31
CA LYS A 20 -41.61 6.09 -25.93
C LYS A 20 -40.38 5.46 -25.28
N PHE A 21 -39.24 6.15 -25.36
CA PHE A 21 -38.07 5.85 -24.55
C PHE A 21 -38.52 5.95 -23.10
N SER A 22 -38.68 4.80 -22.45
CA SER A 22 -39.08 4.77 -21.05
C SER A 22 -38.01 5.50 -20.20
N PRO A 23 -38.41 6.23 -19.16
CA PRO A 23 -37.47 7.05 -18.36
C PRO A 23 -36.34 6.22 -17.72
N ALA A 24 -36.49 4.88 -17.67
CA ALA A 24 -35.47 3.96 -17.20
C ALA A 24 -34.24 3.86 -18.12
N TYR A 25 -34.41 3.90 -19.46
CA TYR A 25 -33.28 3.82 -20.40
C TYR A 25 -32.43 5.10 -20.41
N SER A 26 -33.08 6.26 -20.21
CA SER A 26 -32.41 7.55 -20.07
C SER A 26 -31.51 7.59 -18.81
N LEU A 27 -32.00 7.08 -17.69
CA LEU A 27 -31.26 7.00 -16.43
C LEU A 27 -30.07 6.04 -16.53
N TRP A 28 -30.22 4.90 -17.22
CA TRP A 28 -29.15 3.95 -17.43
C TRP A 28 -28.04 4.51 -18.33
N LEU A 29 -28.39 5.26 -19.38
CA LEU A 29 -27.43 5.99 -20.21
C LEU A 29 -26.66 7.07 -19.44
N ILE A 30 -27.32 7.79 -18.52
CA ILE A 30 -26.65 8.78 -17.65
C ILE A 30 -25.67 8.10 -16.70
N VAL A 31 -26.04 6.98 -16.08
CA VAL A 31 -25.14 6.19 -15.21
C VAL A 31 -23.96 5.63 -16.01
N LEU A 32 -24.18 5.17 -17.25
CA LEU A 32 -23.13 4.67 -18.13
C LEU A 32 -22.16 5.78 -18.54
N ILE A 33 -22.66 6.99 -18.84
CA ILE A 33 -21.85 8.16 -19.17
C ILE A 33 -21.06 8.64 -17.95
N PHE A 34 -21.67 8.73 -16.76
CA PHE A 34 -20.95 9.09 -15.54
C PHE A 34 -19.88 8.06 -15.14
N SER A 35 -20.11 6.78 -15.44
CA SER A 35 -19.12 5.71 -15.21
C SER A 35 -17.90 5.81 -16.14
N LEU A 36 -18.07 6.35 -17.35
CA LEU A 36 -16.99 6.54 -18.32
C LEU A 36 -16.12 7.78 -18.04
N TRP A 37 -16.65 8.77 -17.31
CA TRP A 37 -15.91 10.00 -16.97
C TRP A 37 -15.09 9.87 -15.67
N GLY A 38 -15.34 8.84 -14.87
CA GLY A 38 -14.63 8.60 -13.60
C GLY A 38 -13.20 8.05 -13.74
N CYS A 39 -12.78 7.57 -14.92
CA CYS A 39 -11.50 6.83 -15.05
C CYS A 39 -10.33 7.61 -15.69
N ASN A 40 -10.50 8.82 -16.21
CA ASN A 40 -9.45 9.51 -16.98
C ASN A 40 -8.85 10.77 -16.32
N LEU A 41 -9.16 11.06 -15.05
CA LEU A 41 -8.74 12.31 -14.40
C LEU A 41 -7.44 12.24 -13.59
N LEU A 42 -6.72 11.12 -13.52
CA LEU A 42 -5.42 11.07 -12.86
C LEU A 42 -4.39 10.24 -13.64
N PRO A 43 -3.62 10.85 -14.55
CA PRO A 43 -2.19 10.63 -14.50
C PRO A 43 -1.67 11.50 -13.36
N SER A 44 -1.73 11.03 -12.11
CA SER A 44 -0.91 11.65 -11.07
C SER A 44 0.52 11.48 -11.54
N LYS A 45 1.12 12.55 -12.06
CA LYS A 45 2.56 12.58 -12.33
C LYS A 45 3.22 12.10 -11.05
N PRO A 46 4.19 11.17 -11.15
CA PRO A 46 4.80 10.61 -9.96
C PRO A 46 5.36 11.75 -9.11
N THR A 47 4.92 11.79 -7.86
CA THR A 47 5.29 12.84 -6.90
C THR A 47 6.70 12.60 -6.35
N TYR A 48 7.13 11.34 -6.34
CA TYR A 48 8.39 10.92 -5.73
C TYR A 48 9.30 10.23 -6.75
N THR A 49 10.60 10.33 -6.53
CA THR A 49 11.67 9.69 -7.29
C THR A 49 12.44 8.73 -6.39
N SER A 50 13.21 7.82 -6.97
CA SER A 50 14.06 6.90 -6.21
C SER A 50 15.04 7.63 -5.29
N GLU A 51 15.51 8.81 -5.71
CA GLU A 51 16.46 9.64 -4.95
C GLU A 51 15.85 10.24 -3.68
N ASN A 52 14.59 10.68 -3.73
CA ASN A 52 13.93 11.38 -2.62
C ASN A 52 13.02 10.50 -1.78
N ILE A 53 12.90 9.20 -2.11
CA ILE A 53 11.91 8.32 -1.49
C ILE A 53 12.11 8.17 0.03
N ALA A 54 13.38 8.03 0.46
CA ALA A 54 13.72 7.84 1.87
C ALA A 54 13.37 9.09 2.69
N GLU A 55 13.79 10.25 2.20
CA GLU A 55 13.50 11.56 2.82
C GLU A 55 12.00 11.86 2.84
N SER A 56 11.28 11.49 1.78
CA SER A 56 9.84 11.72 1.67
C SER A 56 9.06 10.94 2.73
N VAL A 57 9.44 9.69 3.01
CA VAL A 57 8.81 8.90 4.07
C VAL A 57 9.08 9.51 5.44
N VAL A 58 10.30 9.94 5.73
CA VAL A 58 10.67 10.61 6.99
C VAL A 58 9.86 11.89 7.15
N LYS A 59 9.79 12.71 6.10
CA LYS A 59 9.09 13.99 6.10
C LYS A 59 7.59 13.82 6.40
N ILE A 60 6.91 12.91 5.71
CA ILE A 60 5.48 12.65 5.93
C ILE A 60 5.23 12.12 7.35
N ALA A 61 6.06 11.19 7.82
CA ALA A 61 5.95 10.64 9.17
C ALA A 61 6.09 11.73 10.24
N GLN A 62 7.02 12.66 10.04
CA GLN A 62 7.24 13.76 10.97
C GLN A 62 6.14 14.82 10.90
N GLU A 63 5.78 15.29 9.70
CA GLU A 63 4.84 16.40 9.51
C GLU A 63 3.40 16.02 9.88
N GLU A 64 2.94 14.83 9.47
CA GLU A 64 1.54 14.42 9.66
C GLU A 64 1.32 13.69 10.99
N TYR A 65 2.31 12.92 11.45
CA TYR A 65 2.15 12.01 12.58
C TYR A 65 3.06 12.31 13.75
N ARG A 66 4.02 13.26 13.61
CA ARG A 66 5.04 13.58 14.62
C ARG A 66 5.85 12.35 15.05
N ILE A 67 6.12 11.46 14.10
CA ILE A 67 6.89 10.23 14.31
C ILE A 67 8.30 10.42 13.78
N HIS A 68 9.28 10.32 14.67
CA HIS A 68 10.68 10.29 14.32
C HIS A 68 11.09 8.88 13.88
N LEU A 69 11.63 8.76 12.66
CA LEU A 69 12.14 7.51 12.11
C LEU A 69 13.34 7.78 11.21
N VAL A 70 14.08 6.72 10.89
CA VAL A 70 15.20 6.77 9.93
C VAL A 70 14.85 5.92 8.71
N SER A 71 15.12 6.44 7.51
CA SER A 71 14.88 5.73 6.27
C SER A 71 16.10 5.80 5.36
N LYS A 72 16.41 4.70 4.66
CA LYS A 72 17.48 4.62 3.66
C LYS A 72 17.08 3.71 2.51
N LEU A 73 17.37 4.14 1.28
CA LEU A 73 17.31 3.26 0.12
C LEU A 73 18.68 2.58 -0.06
N ILE A 74 18.72 1.26 0.03
CA ILE A 74 19.94 0.46 -0.18
C ILE A 74 19.65 -0.58 -1.27
N GLY A 75 20.35 -0.49 -2.39
CA GLY A 75 20.02 -1.26 -3.59
C GLY A 75 18.59 -0.94 -4.06
N GLN A 76 17.73 -1.95 -4.10
CA GLN A 76 16.30 -1.81 -4.45
C GLN A 76 15.37 -1.95 -3.24
N THR A 77 15.89 -1.82 -2.02
CA THR A 77 15.11 -1.97 -0.78
C THR A 77 15.09 -0.67 0.00
N LEU A 78 13.87 -0.19 0.28
CA LEU A 78 13.64 0.92 1.20
C LEU A 78 13.62 0.41 2.64
N TRP A 79 14.70 0.67 3.37
CA TRP A 79 14.86 0.32 4.78
C TRP A 79 14.31 1.44 5.65
N ILE A 80 13.43 1.10 6.57
CA ILE A 80 12.81 2.04 7.50
C ILE A 80 13.00 1.49 8.91
N TYR A 81 13.70 2.24 9.74
CA TYR A 81 13.87 1.95 11.15
C TYR A 81 12.96 2.86 11.97
N LEU A 82 12.02 2.26 12.67
CA LEU A 82 11.07 2.93 13.56
C LEU A 82 11.42 2.58 15.02
N PRO A 83 12.13 3.46 15.74
CA PRO A 83 12.30 3.29 17.17
C PRO A 83 10.97 3.52 17.87
N LEU A 84 10.60 2.60 18.76
CA LEU A 84 9.41 2.73 19.59
C LEU A 84 9.84 2.95 21.04
N GLU A 85 9.18 3.92 21.68
CA GLU A 85 9.32 4.18 23.12
C GLU A 85 8.34 3.33 23.93
N GLU A 86 7.25 2.87 23.30
CA GLU A 86 6.30 1.94 23.89
C GLU A 86 6.77 0.49 23.76
N ASP A 87 6.40 -0.31 24.75
CA ASP A 87 6.69 -1.75 24.74
C ASP A 87 6.01 -2.41 23.54
N LEU A 88 6.72 -3.26 22.79
CA LEU A 88 6.14 -3.99 21.65
C LEU A 88 5.08 -5.00 22.09
N PHE A 89 5.25 -5.57 23.28
CA PHE A 89 4.38 -6.57 23.86
C PHE A 89 3.98 -6.15 25.28
N VAL A 90 2.70 -6.27 25.58
CA VAL A 90 2.11 -5.97 26.90
C VAL A 90 1.41 -7.20 27.43
N ASP A 91 1.17 -7.22 28.73
CA ASP A 91 0.42 -8.32 29.34
C ASP A 91 -1.01 -8.37 28.81
N SER A 92 -1.50 -9.60 28.66
CA SER A 92 -2.82 -9.91 28.15
C SER A 92 -3.73 -10.37 29.29
N ASP A 93 -4.90 -9.76 29.39
CA ASP A 93 -5.93 -10.10 30.39
C ASP A 93 -6.46 -11.53 30.22
N LYS A 94 -6.29 -12.08 29.00
CA LYS A 94 -6.64 -13.46 28.65
C LYS A 94 -5.46 -14.12 27.94
N PRO A 95 -5.17 -15.39 28.20
CA PRO A 95 -4.15 -16.11 27.46
C PRO A 95 -4.49 -16.12 25.96
N GLN A 96 -3.53 -15.75 25.11
CA GLN A 96 -3.68 -15.82 23.65
C GLN A 96 -3.12 -17.13 23.14
N GLU A 97 -3.94 -17.89 22.40
CA GLU A 97 -3.48 -19.05 21.65
C GLU A 97 -2.77 -18.59 20.37
N PHE A 98 -1.58 -19.13 20.12
CA PHE A 98 -0.89 -18.99 18.84
C PHE A 98 -0.39 -20.36 18.36
N ILE A 99 -0.19 -20.46 17.05
CA ILE A 99 0.32 -21.67 16.43
C ILE A 99 1.84 -21.54 16.36
N SER A 100 2.55 -22.39 17.08
CA SER A 100 3.99 -22.55 16.96
C SER A 100 4.29 -23.60 15.90
N ARG A 101 5.16 -23.26 14.94
CA ARG A 101 5.63 -24.15 13.87
C ARG A 101 7.15 -24.16 13.75
N PHE A 102 7.82 -23.36 14.57
CA PHE A 102 9.25 -23.19 14.53
C PHE A 102 9.80 -23.27 15.95
N ASP A 103 10.70 -24.21 16.19
CA ASP A 103 11.49 -24.29 17.41
C ASP A 103 12.73 -23.41 17.25
N PHE A 104 12.85 -22.40 18.12
CA PHE A 104 13.97 -21.49 18.16
C PHE A 104 14.91 -21.92 19.29
N LYS A 105 16.07 -22.49 18.94
CA LYS A 105 17.03 -22.97 19.96
C LYS A 105 18.03 -21.92 20.37
N GLN A 106 18.56 -21.19 19.40
CA GLN A 106 19.64 -20.25 19.62
C GLN A 106 19.68 -19.24 18.47
N ALA A 107 19.95 -17.98 18.80
CA ALA A 107 20.57 -17.08 17.85
C ALA A 107 21.65 -16.24 18.52
N GLU A 108 22.81 -16.21 17.90
CA GLU A 108 23.97 -15.44 18.34
C GLU A 108 24.41 -14.49 17.24
N GLY A 109 24.53 -13.21 17.61
CA GLY A 109 24.99 -12.15 16.73
C GLY A 109 26.37 -11.66 17.13
N ILE A 110 27.31 -11.66 16.18
CA ILE A 110 28.62 -11.01 16.36
C ILE A 110 28.69 -9.81 15.40
N LEU A 111 28.75 -8.62 15.97
CA LEU A 111 29.04 -7.40 15.21
C LEU A 111 30.57 -7.17 15.19
N LYS A 112 31.18 -7.33 14.02
CA LYS A 112 32.60 -6.98 13.78
C LYS A 112 32.71 -6.10 12.56
N GLU A 113 33.43 -5.00 12.67
CA GLU A 113 33.77 -4.12 11.54
C GLU A 113 32.56 -3.72 10.69
N LYS A 114 31.45 -3.34 11.36
CA LYS A 114 30.15 -2.98 10.73
C LYS A 114 29.43 -4.13 10.03
N THR A 115 29.91 -5.35 10.16
CA THR A 115 29.25 -6.57 9.67
C THR A 115 28.63 -7.31 10.84
N LEU A 116 27.30 -7.49 10.78
CA LEU A 116 26.56 -8.30 11.74
C LEU A 116 26.48 -9.73 11.20
N ASN A 117 27.17 -10.66 11.85
CA ASN A 117 27.06 -12.09 11.57
C ASN A 117 26.06 -12.69 12.54
N PHE A 118 25.02 -13.35 12.03
CA PHE A 118 23.99 -13.99 12.85
C PHE A 118 24.00 -15.48 12.59
N VAL A 119 24.24 -16.27 13.63
CA VAL A 119 24.09 -17.72 13.60
C VAL A 119 22.78 -18.04 14.29
N TYR A 120 21.87 -18.74 13.60
CA TYR A 120 20.57 -19.12 14.14
C TYR A 120 20.28 -20.60 13.90
N ASP A 121 19.64 -21.26 14.87
CA ASP A 121 19.07 -22.61 14.74
C ASP A 121 17.56 -22.51 14.91
N ILE A 122 16.86 -22.49 13.77
CA ILE A 122 15.40 -22.49 13.67
C ILE A 122 15.00 -23.74 12.93
N ARG A 123 14.16 -24.58 13.56
CA ARG A 123 13.70 -25.84 12.98
C ARG A 123 12.20 -25.84 12.86
N GLU A 124 11.69 -26.38 11.76
CA GLU A 124 10.26 -26.62 11.63
C GLU A 124 9.84 -27.75 12.57
N ILE A 125 8.75 -27.52 13.29
CA ILE A 125 8.12 -28.50 14.18
C ILE A 125 6.65 -28.65 13.78
N PRO A 126 6.01 -29.80 14.09
CA PRO A 126 4.57 -29.95 13.92
C PRO A 126 3.81 -28.83 14.62
N GLU A 127 2.69 -28.40 14.03
CA GLU A 127 1.91 -27.29 14.55
C GLU A 127 1.41 -27.57 15.98
N THR A 128 1.92 -26.83 16.95
CA THR A 128 1.46 -26.89 18.35
C THR A 128 0.70 -25.62 18.70
N LYS A 129 -0.41 -25.78 19.44
CA LYS A 129 -1.11 -24.65 20.04
C LYS A 129 -0.46 -24.30 21.36
N GLU A 130 0.12 -23.12 21.44
CA GLU A 130 0.73 -22.60 22.66
C GLU A 130 -0.06 -21.41 23.17
N SER A 131 -0.01 -21.21 24.48
CA SER A 131 -0.69 -20.11 25.15
C SER A 131 0.33 -19.12 25.69
N GLN A 132 0.19 -17.85 25.33
CA GLN A 132 1.02 -16.78 25.87
C GLN A 132 0.18 -15.73 26.59
N ASN A 133 0.73 -15.20 27.68
CA ASN A 133 0.12 -14.12 28.46
C ASN A 133 0.54 -12.73 27.97
N LYS A 134 1.23 -12.64 26.83
CA LYS A 134 1.58 -11.37 26.19
C LYS A 134 0.75 -11.18 24.93
N LYS A 135 0.35 -9.94 24.67
CA LYS A 135 -0.29 -9.50 23.44
C LYS A 135 0.50 -8.37 22.82
N PHE A 136 0.38 -8.22 21.50
CA PHE A 136 0.97 -7.10 20.80
C PHE A 136 0.37 -5.76 21.29
N ASN A 137 1.22 -4.77 21.55
CA ASN A 137 0.77 -3.48 22.05
C ASN A 137 -0.02 -2.72 20.97
N PRO A 138 -1.29 -2.36 21.21
CA PRO A 138 -2.10 -1.64 20.23
C PRO A 138 -1.54 -0.26 19.89
N GLU A 139 -0.87 0.43 20.82
CA GLU A 139 -0.26 1.74 20.55
C GLU A 139 0.96 1.62 19.63
N ALA A 140 1.83 0.64 19.87
CA ALA A 140 2.91 0.29 18.93
C ALA A 140 2.34 -0.02 17.55
N GLY A 141 1.27 -0.83 17.48
CA GLY A 141 0.56 -1.13 16.24
C GLY A 141 0.01 0.09 15.52
N LYS A 142 -0.56 1.06 16.24
CA LYS A 142 -1.02 2.32 15.65
C LYS A 142 0.13 3.10 15.02
N LYS A 143 1.30 3.18 15.67
CA LYS A 143 2.49 3.85 15.10
C LYS A 143 3.01 3.15 13.86
N ILE A 144 3.15 1.83 13.90
CA ILE A 144 3.56 1.02 12.74
C ILE A 144 2.59 1.26 11.56
N ASN A 145 1.29 1.22 11.82
CA ASN A 145 0.28 1.45 10.79
C ASN A 145 0.37 2.86 10.17
N LYS A 146 0.66 3.89 10.97
CA LYS A 146 0.88 5.25 10.45
C LYS A 146 2.10 5.30 9.53
N VAL A 147 3.21 4.66 9.91
CA VAL A 147 4.39 4.54 9.05
C VAL A 147 4.07 3.79 7.76
N LEU A 148 3.37 2.66 7.83
CA LEU A 148 2.93 1.92 6.64
C LEU A 148 2.05 2.76 5.71
N ARG A 149 1.21 3.66 6.23
CA ARG A 149 0.45 4.63 5.40
C ARG A 149 1.37 5.61 4.68
N CYS A 150 2.42 6.12 5.36
CA CYS A 150 3.43 6.98 4.75
C CYS A 150 4.13 6.25 3.60
N VAL A 151 4.61 5.03 3.87
CA VAL A 151 5.28 4.18 2.87
C VAL A 151 4.36 3.93 1.69
N ARG A 152 3.11 3.52 1.95
CA ARG A 152 2.11 3.27 0.90
C ARG A 152 1.95 4.50 0.02
N ARG A 153 1.72 5.68 0.60
CA ARG A 153 1.55 6.91 -0.18
C ARG A 153 2.73 7.20 -1.09
N VAL A 154 3.94 7.05 -0.56
CA VAL A 154 5.18 7.34 -1.29
C VAL A 154 5.41 6.31 -2.39
N VAL A 155 5.40 5.01 -2.05
CA VAL A 155 5.68 3.91 -2.99
C VAL A 155 4.66 3.86 -4.13
N PHE A 156 3.37 4.05 -3.83
CA PHE A 156 2.32 4.03 -4.87
C PHE A 156 2.32 5.29 -5.76
N SER A 157 2.98 6.37 -5.34
CA SER A 157 3.11 7.61 -6.12
C SER A 157 4.54 7.80 -6.68
N LEU A 158 5.34 6.73 -6.65
CA LEU A 158 6.72 6.74 -7.11
C LEU A 158 6.80 6.60 -8.64
N LYS A 159 7.73 7.33 -9.25
CA LYS A 159 8.08 7.10 -10.66
C LYS A 159 8.69 5.71 -10.80
N ARG A 160 8.09 4.86 -11.62
CA ARG A 160 8.65 3.53 -11.91
C ARG A 160 9.91 3.66 -12.74
N GLU A 161 11.01 3.15 -12.21
CA GLU A 161 12.33 3.12 -12.84
C GLU A 161 12.86 1.68 -12.79
N ILE A 162 13.66 1.28 -13.78
CA ILE A 162 14.20 -0.09 -13.91
C ILE A 162 14.96 -0.51 -12.63
N ASN A 163 15.69 0.46 -12.05
CA ASN A 163 16.50 0.29 -10.84
C ASN A 163 15.85 0.91 -9.58
N GLY A 164 14.56 1.24 -9.64
CA GLY A 164 13.84 1.80 -8.49
C GLY A 164 13.61 0.78 -7.36
N PRO A 165 13.15 1.22 -6.19
CA PRO A 165 12.82 0.34 -5.07
C PRO A 165 11.73 -0.65 -5.44
N ARG A 166 11.99 -1.93 -5.12
CA ARG A 166 11.08 -3.08 -5.33
C ARG A 166 10.55 -3.63 -4.01
N PHE A 167 11.31 -3.43 -2.95
CA PHE A 167 11.00 -3.92 -1.62
C PHE A 167 11.03 -2.77 -0.63
N PHE A 168 10.29 -2.93 0.46
CA PHE A 168 10.46 -2.10 1.64
C PHE A 168 10.47 -3.00 2.87
N THR A 169 11.20 -2.56 3.89
CA THR A 169 11.28 -3.25 5.18
C THR A 169 11.10 -2.22 6.28
N VAL A 170 10.15 -2.49 7.17
CA VAL A 170 9.97 -1.70 8.39
C VAL A 170 10.51 -2.53 9.54
N VAL A 171 11.59 -2.06 10.15
CA VAL A 171 12.21 -2.65 11.33
C VAL A 171 11.81 -1.81 12.53
N THR A 172 11.19 -2.44 13.51
CA THR A 172 10.77 -1.81 14.76
C THR A 172 11.52 -2.40 15.91
N ALA A 173 12.01 -1.56 16.82
CA ALA A 173 12.66 -2.00 18.04
C ALA A 173 12.04 -1.26 19.24
N ASP A 174 11.86 -1.99 20.33
CA ASP A 174 11.56 -1.42 21.64
C ASP A 174 12.85 -0.82 22.19
N THR A 175 12.99 0.49 22.09
CA THR A 175 14.22 1.17 22.53
C THR A 175 14.32 1.32 24.04
N LYS A 176 13.24 1.04 24.77
CA LYS A 176 13.19 1.13 26.23
C LYS A 176 13.70 -0.14 26.89
N ASN A 177 13.33 -1.31 26.35
CA ASN A 177 13.66 -2.61 26.95
C ASN A 177 14.78 -3.37 26.23
N GLY A 178 15.22 -2.93 25.04
CA GLY A 178 16.30 -3.54 24.27
C GLY A 178 15.87 -4.76 23.47
#